data_AF-A0A9D5NJ26-F1
#
_entry.id   AF-A0A9D5NJ26-F1
#
_cell.length_a   1.000
_cell.length_b   1.000
_cell.length_c   1.000
_cell.angle_alpha   90.00
_cell.angle_beta   90.00
_cell.angle_gamma   90.00
#
_symmetry.space_group_name_H-M   'P 1'
#
loop_
_entity.id
_entity.type
_entity.pdbx_description
1 polymer ?
#
loop_
_entity_poly.entity_id
_entity_poly.type
_entity_poly.pdbx_seq_one_letter_code
_entity_poly.pdbx_strand_id
1 'polypeptide(L)'
;MSLFNKNKDLYIYRLEIHGMRCGMCESHINNVIRQNFSVKKVKSSHLRKETVIYSKDELDIEKIKSVIASTGYDLVNITKEGD
;
A
#
# COMPACT_ATOMS: atom_id res chain seq x y z
N MET A 1 21.51 7.36 -13.10
CA MET A 1 21.10 6.23 -12.23
C MET A 1 19.60 6.02 -12.36
N SER A 2 19.23 5.02 -13.18
CA SER A 2 17.98 4.25 -13.26
C SER A 2 16.60 4.93 -13.17
N LEU A 3 16.01 5.10 -14.37
CA LEU A 3 14.65 4.69 -14.77
C LEU A 3 13.48 5.11 -13.84
N PHE A 4 13.06 6.37 -13.97
CA PHE A 4 11.67 6.76 -13.68
C PHE A 4 10.77 6.15 -14.78
N ASN A 5 10.36 4.91 -14.54
CA ASN A 5 9.50 4.15 -15.43
C ASN A 5 8.15 4.87 -15.55
N LYS A 6 7.86 5.44 -16.72
CA LYS A 6 6.52 5.90 -17.13
C LYS A 6 5.55 4.73 -17.03
N ASN A 7 4.87 4.59 -15.88
CA ASN A 7 3.70 3.74 -15.75
C ASN A 7 2.53 4.65 -15.40
N LYS A 8 1.53 4.67 -16.28
CA LYS A 8 0.19 5.14 -15.98
C LYS A 8 -0.40 4.24 -14.88
N ASP A 9 -0.09 4.55 -13.64
CA ASP A 9 -0.79 3.98 -12.49
C ASP A 9 -2.00 4.89 -12.29
N LEU A 10 -3.21 4.38 -12.61
CA LEU A 10 -4.45 5.15 -12.65
C LEU A 10 -4.99 5.44 -11.24
N TYR A 11 -4.75 4.53 -10.28
CA TYR A 11 -5.12 4.70 -8.89
C TYR A 11 -3.94 4.46 -7.96
N ILE A 12 -3.66 5.45 -7.12
CA ILE A 12 -2.59 5.45 -6.13
C ILE A 12 -3.21 5.54 -4.75
N TYR A 13 -2.93 4.57 -3.88
CA TYR A 13 -3.39 4.59 -2.49
C TYR A 13 -2.18 4.74 -1.57
N ARG A 14 -2.13 5.82 -0.80
CA ARG A 14 -1.12 6.03 0.25
C ARG A 14 -1.72 5.70 1.60
N LEU A 15 -1.03 4.86 2.35
CA LEU A 15 -1.47 4.33 3.63
C LEU A 15 -0.41 4.69 4.67
N GLU A 16 -0.78 5.47 5.67
CA GLU A 16 0.10 5.75 6.80
C GLU A 16 -0.17 4.71 7.88
N ILE A 17 0.83 3.88 8.16
CA ILE A 17 0.68 2.72 9.03
C ILE A 17 1.67 2.82 10.18
N HIS A 18 1.14 2.93 11.38
CA HIS A 18 1.92 2.93 12.61
C HIS A 18 2.06 1.50 13.15
N GLY A 19 3.21 1.22 13.79
CA GLY A 19 3.50 -0.11 14.36
C GLY A 19 4.41 -1.00 13.50
N MET A 20 4.76 -0.60 12.26
CA MET A 20 5.83 -1.26 11.51
C MET A 20 7.18 -1.00 12.17
N ARG A 21 7.59 -1.91 13.06
CA ARG A 21 8.89 -1.82 13.76
C ARG A 21 9.96 -2.77 13.21
N CYS A 22 9.59 -3.68 12.32
CA CYS A 22 10.51 -4.69 11.80
C CYS A 22 10.37 -4.85 10.29
N GLY A 23 11.48 -5.12 9.58
CA GLY A 23 11.48 -5.36 8.13
C GLY A 23 10.63 -6.56 7.70
N MET A 24 10.28 -7.45 8.64
CA MET A 24 9.36 -8.57 8.40
C MET A 24 7.90 -8.11 8.19
N CYS A 25 7.51 -6.96 8.74
CA CYS A 25 6.18 -6.37 8.58
C CYS A 25 5.92 -5.94 7.12
N GLU A 26 6.93 -5.40 6.44
CA GLU A 26 6.81 -4.89 5.08
C GLU A 26 6.51 -6.00 4.07
N SER A 27 7.26 -7.10 4.14
CA SER A 27 7.05 -8.24 3.25
C SER A 27 5.68 -8.87 3.44
N HIS A 28 5.20 -8.93 4.68
CA HIS A 28 3.86 -9.43 5.00
C HIS A 28 2.78 -8.56 4.34
N ILE A 29 2.79 -7.25 4.58
CA ILE A 29 1.80 -6.32 4.01
C ILE A 29 1.83 -6.38 2.48
N ASN A 30 3.02 -6.34 1.88
CA ASN A 30 3.15 -6.39 0.42
C ASN A 30 2.54 -7.68 -0.16
N ASN A 31 2.78 -8.83 0.49
CA ASN A 31 2.23 -10.10 0.03
C ASN A 31 0.71 -10.14 0.21
N VAL A 32 0.18 -9.75 1.38
CA VAL A 32 -1.26 -9.72 1.66
C VAL A 32 -2.01 -8.80 0.70
N ILE A 33 -1.49 -7.60 0.44
CA ILE A 33 -2.10 -6.66 -0.49
C ILE A 33 -2.09 -7.23 -1.92
N ARG A 34 -1.00 -7.84 -2.37
CA ARG A 34 -0.93 -8.47 -3.70
C ARG A 34 -1.83 -9.70 -3.85
N GLN A 35 -2.11 -10.42 -2.76
CA GLN A 35 -3.00 -11.57 -2.78
C GLN A 35 -4.48 -11.18 -2.71
N ASN A 36 -4.82 -10.13 -1.94
CA ASN A 36 -6.20 -9.68 -1.77
C ASN A 36 -6.65 -8.67 -2.83
N PHE A 37 -5.72 -7.93 -3.42
CA PHE A 37 -6.00 -6.87 -4.38
C PHE A 37 -5.15 -7.05 -5.65
N SER A 38 -5.76 -6.79 -6.80
CA SER A 38 -5.08 -6.79 -8.09
C SER A 38 -4.26 -5.51 -8.28
N VAL A 39 -3.13 -5.43 -7.57
CA VAL A 39 -2.22 -4.29 -7.60
C VAL A 39 -1.09 -4.55 -8.57
N LYS A 40 -0.68 -3.51 -9.28
CA LYS A 40 0.46 -3.59 -10.22
C LYS A 40 1.79 -3.47 -9.48
N LYS A 41 1.82 -2.61 -8.45
CA LYS A 41 3.02 -2.35 -7.67
C LYS A 41 2.64 -1.92 -6.26
N VAL A 42 3.47 -2.31 -5.30
CA VAL A 42 3.38 -1.82 -3.92
C VAL A 42 4.77 -1.33 -3.53
N LYS A 43 4.82 -0.17 -2.89
CA LYS A 43 6.01 0.42 -2.28
C LYS A 43 5.71 0.67 -0.81
N SER A 44 6.28 -0.14 0.07
CA SER A 44 6.34 0.21 1.49
C SER A 44 7.58 1.05 1.76
N SER A 45 7.51 1.91 2.76
CA SER A 45 8.65 2.66 3.27
C SER A 45 8.55 2.73 4.78
N HIS A 46 9.22 1.80 5.49
CA HIS A 46 9.31 1.82 6.95
C HIS A 46 9.93 3.11 7.50
N LEU A 47 10.85 3.74 6.75
CA LEU A 47 11.47 5.03 7.09
C LEU A 47 10.44 6.16 7.24
N ARG A 48 9.43 6.18 6.37
CA ARG A 48 8.37 7.19 6.35
C ARG A 48 7.07 6.68 6.97
N LYS A 49 7.04 5.42 7.41
CA LYS A 49 5.86 4.71 7.93
C LYS A 49 4.65 4.76 6.98
N GLU A 50 4.93 4.78 5.68
CA GLU A 50 3.92 4.86 4.64
C GLU A 50 4.01 3.66 3.69
N THR A 51 2.87 3.26 3.14
CA THR A 51 2.75 2.24 2.10
C THR A 51 1.95 2.80 0.94
N VAL A 52 2.55 2.82 -0.23
CA VAL A 52 1.97 3.30 -1.48
C VAL A 52 1.64 2.12 -2.37
N ILE A 53 0.38 1.98 -2.72
CA ILE A 53 -0.15 0.94 -3.60
C ILE A 53 -0.48 1.59 -4.95
N TYR A 54 -0.11 0.92 -6.03
CA TYR A 54 -0.38 1.30 -7.41
C TYR A 54 -1.28 0.24 -8.04
N SER A 55 -2.47 0.64 -8.43
CA SER A 55 -3.48 -0.21 -9.08
C SER A 55 -3.86 0.33 -10.46
N LYS A 56 -4.33 -0.57 -11.32
CA LYS A 56 -4.97 -0.18 -12.59
C LYS A 56 -6.45 0.11 -12.42
N ASP A 57 -7.09 -0.60 -11.48
CA ASP A 57 -8.51 -0.54 -11.20
C ASP A 57 -8.76 0.14 -9.86
N GLU A 58 -9.96 0.72 -9.70
CA GLU A 58 -10.38 1.28 -8.42
C GLU A 58 -10.46 0.16 -7.39
N LEU A 59 -9.71 0.33 -6.30
CA LEU A 59 -9.74 -0.52 -5.12
C LEU A 59 -10.59 0.11 -4.03
N ASP A 60 -11.16 -0.79 -3.24
CA ASP A 60 -12.08 -0.46 -2.18
C ASP A 60 -11.31 -0.07 -0.90
N ILE A 61 -11.39 1.20 -0.53
CA ILE A 61 -10.66 1.82 0.59
C ILE A 61 -10.99 1.09 1.90
N GLU A 62 -12.26 0.73 2.10
CA GLU A 62 -12.72 0.04 3.31
C GLU A 62 -12.10 -1.34 3.42
N LYS A 63 -12.00 -2.03 2.29
CA LYS A 63 -11.40 -3.37 2.20
C LYS A 63 -9.90 -3.30 2.46
N ILE A 64 -9.20 -2.30 1.92
CA ILE A 64 -7.78 -2.07 2.21
C ILE A 64 -7.59 -1.83 3.71
N LYS A 65 -8.42 -0.97 4.32
CA LYS A 65 -8.39 -0.71 5.76
C LYS A 65 -8.65 -1.99 6.57
N SER A 66 -9.64 -2.79 6.19
CA SER A 66 -9.95 -4.05 6.84
C SER A 66 -8.81 -5.06 6.76
N VAL A 67 -8.15 -5.16 5.61
CA VAL A 67 -7.00 -6.04 5.41
C VAL A 67 -5.82 -5.60 6.29
N ILE A 68 -5.52 -4.30 6.35
CA ILE A 68 -4.44 -3.77 7.20
C ILE A 68 -4.77 -3.93 8.69
N ALA A 69 -6.01 -3.65 9.09
CA ALA A 69 -6.47 -3.89 10.45
C ALA A 69 -6.37 -5.37 10.83
N SER A 70 -6.69 -6.29 9.90
CA SER A 70 -6.56 -7.74 10.10
C SER A 70 -5.11 -8.18 10.27
N THR A 71 -4.16 -7.48 9.65
CA THR A 71 -2.73 -7.74 9.88
C THR A 71 -2.22 -7.22 11.23
N GLY A 72 -3.05 -6.50 11.99
CA GLY A 72 -2.71 -5.99 13.33
C GLY A 72 -1.89 -4.70 13.31
N TYR A 73 -1.95 -3.91 12.24
CA TYR A 73 -1.33 -2.58 12.20
C TYR A 73 -2.37 -1.46 12.30
N ASP A 74 -1.96 -0.36 12.92
CA ASP A 74 -2.76 0.84 13.02
C ASP A 74 -2.65 1.66 11.74
N LEU A 75 -3.71 1.63 10.92
CA LEU A 75 -3.86 2.53 9.79
C LEU A 75 -4.29 3.91 10.30
N VAL A 76 -3.38 4.87 10.25
CA VAL A 76 -3.60 6.25 10.72
C VAL A 76 -4.29 7.06 9.63
N ASN A 77 -3.82 6.93 8.38
CA ASN A 77 -4.30 7.73 7.27
C ASN A 77 -4.36 6.93 5.98
N ILE A 78 -5.33 7.25 5.13
CA ILE A 78 -5.46 6.69 3.79
C ILE A 78 -5.78 7.82 2.81
N THR A 79 -4.95 7.96 1.78
CA THR A 79 -5.11 8.95 0.72
C THR A 79 -5.25 8.23 -0.60
N LYS A 80 -6.39 8.42 -1.29
CA LYS A 80 -6.58 7.98 -2.67
C LYS A 80 -6.21 9.14 -3.60
N GLU A 81 -5.23 8.95 -4.46
CA GLU A 81 -4.94 9.80 -5.61
C GLU A 81 -5.33 9.03 -6.87
N GLY A 82 -6.47 9.38 -7.43
CA GLY A 82 -7.00 8.91 -8.71
C GLY A 82 -8.07 9.90 -9.15
N ASP A 83 -8.04 10.30 -10.41
CA ASP A 83 -9.02 11.19 -11.04
C ASP A 83 -10.25 10.38 -11.47
#